data_AF-X1E4V7-F1
#
_entry.id   AF-X1E4V7-F1
#
_cell.length_a   1.000
_cell.length_b   1.000
_cell.length_c   1.000
_cell.angle_alpha   90.00
_cell.angle_beta   90.00
_cell.angle_gamma   90.00
#
_symmetry.space_group_name_H-M   'P 1'
#
loop_
_entity.id
_entity.type
_entity.pdbx_description
1 polymer ?
#
loop_
_entity_poly.entity_id
_entity_poly.type
_entity_poly.pdbx_seq_one_letter_code
_entity_poly.pdbx_strand_id
1 'polypeptide(L)'
;PELICKDIRDTSNVVQSIHQSGYIFGCNALADDDTFGIIVGTGTTAPDIDDYHIETIIPTGGAAGQLNYGAVTYGAPASDATTSQFTITRDFANATANPITVNEIALYVKGFLYETNKSIYYFMTIRDVIDGGIAVPNGETLTVNYRQQAVT
;
A
#
# COMPACT_ATOMS: atom_id res chain seq x y z
N PRO A 1 2.72 22.90 -5.99
CA PRO A 1 4.04 23.50 -5.74
C PRO A 1 4.63 22.98 -4.43
N GLU A 2 5.72 22.21 -4.53
CA GLU A 2 6.36 21.55 -3.38
C GLU A 2 7.16 22.54 -2.56
N LEU A 3 6.84 22.65 -1.26
CA LEU A 3 7.25 23.76 -0.40
C LEU A 3 8.19 23.36 0.74
N ILE A 4 8.65 22.10 0.82
CA ILE A 4 9.55 21.67 1.89
C ILE A 4 10.67 20.82 1.31
N CYS A 5 11.88 21.37 1.28
CA CYS A 5 13.10 20.61 1.04
C CYS A 5 13.45 19.83 2.31
N LYS A 6 13.88 18.58 2.13
CA LYS A 6 14.55 17.81 3.19
C LYS A 6 15.98 17.60 2.76
N ASP A 7 16.91 17.75 3.70
CA ASP A 7 18.32 17.56 3.43
C ASP A 7 18.68 16.10 3.71
N ILE A 8 19.16 15.39 2.67
CA ILE A 8 19.60 13.99 2.76
C ILE A 8 20.99 13.88 2.11
N ARG A 9 21.86 13.02 2.65
CA ARG A 9 23.17 12.74 2.05
C ARG A 9 23.04 11.83 0.83
N ASP A 10 23.69 12.18 -0.27
CA ASP A 10 23.81 11.31 -1.44
C ASP A 10 24.87 10.20 -1.25
N THR A 11 25.01 9.33 -2.25
CA THR A 11 25.98 8.22 -2.26
C THR A 11 27.44 8.69 -2.30
N SER A 12 27.69 9.99 -2.52
CA SER A 12 28.99 10.64 -2.42
C SER A 12 29.18 11.37 -1.08
N ASN A 13 28.30 11.11 -0.11
CA ASN A 13 28.31 11.69 1.23
C ASN A 13 28.13 13.23 1.28
N VAL A 14 27.52 13.81 0.24
CA VAL A 14 27.20 15.24 0.17
C VAL A 14 25.76 15.45 0.60
N VAL A 15 25.50 16.43 1.47
CA VAL A 15 24.13 16.83 1.83
C VAL A 15 23.49 17.50 0.61
N GLN A 16 22.45 16.88 0.07
CA GLN A 16 21.66 17.40 -1.02
C GLN A 16 20.29 17.82 -0.49
N SER A 17 19.82 19.00 -0.91
CA SER A 17 18.42 19.37 -0.74
C SER A 17 17.62 18.61 -1.80
N ILE A 18 16.90 17.58 -1.36
CA ILE A 18 15.98 16.87 -2.23
C ILE A 18 14.64 17.58 -2.25
N HIS A 19 14.17 17.83 -3.47
CA HIS A 19 12.82 18.33 -3.72
C HIS A 19 11.83 17.20 -3.52
N GLN A 20 10.67 17.52 -2.93
CA GLN A 20 9.77 16.49 -2.45
C GLN A 20 9.29 15.54 -3.55
N SER A 21 8.83 15.90 -4.74
CA SER A 21 7.94 15.03 -5.54
C SER A 21 6.84 14.36 -4.70
N GLY A 22 5.63 14.94 -4.68
CA GLY A 22 4.45 14.40 -3.99
C GLY A 22 4.03 12.97 -4.43
N TYR A 23 4.80 12.33 -5.31
CA TYR A 23 4.54 11.03 -5.92
C TYR A 23 5.74 10.06 -5.83
N ILE A 24 6.83 10.37 -5.11
CA ILE A 24 7.84 9.34 -4.85
C ILE A 24 7.31 8.44 -3.71
N PHE A 25 7.01 7.18 -4.05
CA PHE A 25 6.45 6.19 -3.11
C PHE A 25 5.10 6.62 -2.49
N GLY A 26 4.26 7.33 -3.25
CA GLY A 26 2.98 7.85 -2.75
C GLY A 26 1.95 6.74 -2.56
N CYS A 27 1.79 6.22 -1.34
CA CYS A 27 0.82 5.17 -0.98
C CYS A 27 -0.32 5.68 -0.08
N ASN A 28 -0.49 7.00 0.05
CA ASN A 28 -1.43 7.65 0.95
C ASN A 28 -2.87 7.69 0.40
N ALA A 29 -3.44 6.54 0.07
CA ALA A 29 -4.82 6.45 -0.41
C ALA A 29 -5.82 6.93 0.66
N LEU A 30 -6.84 7.67 0.21
CA LEU A 30 -7.93 8.09 1.08
C LEU A 30 -8.90 6.92 1.32
N ALA A 31 -9.88 7.11 2.19
CA ALA A 31 -10.98 6.17 2.32
C ALA A 31 -11.69 6.02 0.96
N ASP A 32 -12.22 4.82 0.70
CA ASP A 32 -12.95 4.50 -0.52
C ASP A 32 -12.15 4.64 -1.83
N ASP A 33 -10.81 4.59 -1.75
CA ASP A 33 -9.93 4.58 -2.92
C ASP A 33 -9.21 3.22 -3.04
N ASP A 34 -9.63 2.42 -4.01
CA ASP A 34 -9.05 1.10 -4.33
C ASP A 34 -8.04 1.16 -5.50
N THR A 35 -7.53 2.34 -5.86
CA THR A 35 -6.55 2.50 -6.96
C THR A 35 -5.10 2.43 -6.50
N PHE A 36 -4.82 2.74 -5.22
CA PHE A 36 -3.47 2.69 -4.65
C PHE A 36 -3.46 2.50 -3.12
N GLY A 37 -2.27 2.50 -2.51
CA GLY A 37 -2.10 2.19 -1.10
C GLY A 37 -2.11 0.67 -0.87
N ILE A 38 -2.61 0.22 0.27
CA ILE A 38 -2.82 -1.20 0.49
C ILE A 38 -4.13 -1.61 -0.20
N ILE A 39 -4.08 -2.68 -1.00
CA ILE A 39 -5.20 -3.26 -1.74
C ILE A 39 -5.32 -4.74 -1.38
N VAL A 40 -6.55 -5.27 -1.32
CA VAL A 40 -6.82 -6.68 -1.03
C VAL A 40 -7.61 -7.35 -2.15
N GLY A 41 -7.45 -8.66 -2.28
CA GLY A 41 -8.04 -9.45 -3.36
C GLY A 41 -8.33 -10.89 -2.98
N THR A 42 -8.94 -11.63 -3.91
CA THR A 42 -9.30 -13.06 -3.79
C THR A 42 -8.39 -13.96 -4.63
N GLY A 43 -7.41 -13.42 -5.34
CA GLY A 43 -6.46 -14.21 -6.13
C GLY A 43 -5.63 -15.15 -5.27
N THR A 44 -5.24 -16.26 -5.88
CA THR A 44 -4.54 -17.38 -5.21
C THR A 44 -3.30 -17.84 -5.98
N THR A 45 -3.07 -17.28 -7.17
CA THR A 45 -1.86 -17.56 -7.94
C THR A 45 -0.65 -17.05 -7.18
N ALA A 46 0.32 -17.93 -6.93
CA ALA A 46 1.55 -17.61 -6.21
C ALA A 46 2.23 -16.34 -6.75
N PRO A 47 2.79 -15.47 -5.89
CA PRO A 47 3.36 -14.21 -6.32
C PRO A 47 4.59 -14.45 -7.20
N ASP A 48 4.68 -13.70 -8.29
CA ASP A 48 5.83 -13.66 -9.19
C ASP A 48 6.49 -12.28 -9.15
N ILE A 49 7.79 -12.21 -9.43
CA ILE A 49 8.53 -10.94 -9.46
C ILE A 49 8.05 -10.02 -10.60
N ASP A 50 7.50 -10.60 -11.66
CA ASP A 50 6.95 -9.88 -12.80
C ASP A 50 5.47 -9.49 -12.61
N ASP A 51 4.87 -9.82 -11.46
CA ASP A 51 3.50 -9.39 -11.13
C ASP A 51 3.42 -7.86 -11.07
N TYR A 52 2.50 -7.30 -11.86
CA TYR A 52 2.30 -5.85 -11.96
C TYR A 52 0.92 -5.39 -11.44
N HIS A 53 0.06 -6.34 -11.07
CA HIS A 53 -1.23 -6.08 -10.44
C HIS A 53 -1.69 -7.27 -9.58
N ILE A 54 -2.72 -7.02 -8.77
CA ILE A 54 -3.42 -8.00 -7.95
C ILE A 54 -4.30 -8.84 -8.89
N GLU A 55 -4.38 -10.16 -8.68
CA GLU A 55 -5.03 -11.06 -9.64
C GLU A 55 -6.55 -10.83 -9.69
N THR A 56 -7.20 -10.68 -8.54
CA THR A 56 -8.63 -10.35 -8.46
C THR A 56 -8.88 -9.43 -7.28
N ILE A 57 -9.03 -8.14 -7.56
CA ILE A 57 -9.31 -7.13 -6.54
C ILE A 57 -10.67 -7.37 -5.85
N ILE A 58 -10.72 -7.14 -4.54
CA ILE A 58 -11.97 -6.92 -3.80
C ILE A 58 -12.21 -5.41 -3.82
N PRO A 59 -13.15 -4.89 -4.62
CA PRO A 59 -13.32 -3.44 -4.75
C PRO A 59 -13.83 -2.81 -3.46
N THR A 60 -13.59 -1.51 -3.31
CA THR A 60 -14.13 -0.77 -2.17
C THR A 60 -15.64 -0.56 -2.29
N GLY A 61 -16.37 -0.65 -1.17
CA GLY A 61 -17.80 -0.36 -1.11
C GLY A 61 -18.57 -1.30 -0.18
N GLY A 62 -19.90 -1.16 -0.16
CA GLY A 62 -20.79 -1.89 0.73
C GLY A 62 -21.66 -2.96 0.07
N ALA A 63 -21.46 -3.25 -1.23
CA ALA A 63 -22.20 -4.30 -1.92
C ALA A 63 -21.57 -5.69 -1.69
N ALA A 64 -22.26 -6.75 -2.09
CA ALA A 64 -21.75 -8.11 -1.98
C ALA A 64 -20.38 -8.25 -2.70
N GLY A 65 -19.40 -8.82 -2.01
CA GLY A 65 -18.04 -8.95 -2.52
C GLY A 65 -17.20 -7.67 -2.45
N GLN A 66 -17.65 -6.66 -1.69
CA GLN A 66 -16.90 -5.41 -1.45
C GLN A 66 -16.55 -5.26 0.03
N LEU A 67 -15.41 -4.62 0.29
CA LEU A 67 -15.00 -4.21 1.63
C LEU A 67 -14.96 -2.68 1.69
N ASN A 68 -15.27 -2.08 2.83
CA ASN A 68 -15.11 -0.64 3.01
C ASN A 68 -13.63 -0.36 3.31
N TYR A 69 -12.94 0.33 2.39
CA TYR A 69 -11.53 0.65 2.54
C TYR A 69 -11.37 1.91 3.39
N GLY A 70 -10.65 1.81 4.50
CA GLY A 70 -10.22 2.96 5.30
C GLY A 70 -9.16 3.81 4.60
N ALA A 71 -8.88 4.99 5.14
CA ALA A 71 -7.73 5.77 4.69
C ALA A 71 -6.42 5.11 5.13
N VAL A 72 -5.37 5.20 4.32
CA VAL A 72 -4.04 4.74 4.70
C VAL A 72 -3.48 5.64 5.80
N THR A 73 -2.92 5.02 6.83
CA THR A 73 -2.23 5.69 7.93
C THR A 73 -0.78 5.19 8.05
N TYR A 74 0.05 5.97 8.74
CA TYR A 74 1.46 5.69 8.91
C TYR A 74 1.83 5.64 10.38
N GLY A 75 2.50 4.56 10.78
CA GLY A 75 3.19 4.49 12.07
C GLY A 75 4.40 5.42 12.07
N ALA A 76 4.74 5.96 13.24
CA ALA A 76 5.98 6.72 13.40
C ALA A 76 7.19 5.84 13.03
N PRO A 77 8.17 6.36 12.28
CA PRO A 77 9.42 5.65 12.05
C PRO A 77 10.09 5.30 13.37
N ALA A 78 10.67 4.10 13.43
CA ALA A 78 11.39 3.60 14.59
C ALA A 78 12.73 3.00 14.15
N SER A 79 13.73 3.08 15.01
CA SER A 79 15.03 2.44 14.77
C SER A 79 15.70 2.05 16.08
N ASP A 80 16.46 0.97 16.04
CA ASP A 80 17.41 0.58 17.08
C ASP A 80 18.81 0.34 16.46
N ALA A 81 19.72 -0.26 17.22
CA ALA A 81 21.09 -0.52 16.76
C ALA A 81 21.17 -1.49 15.56
N THR A 82 20.11 -2.24 15.29
CA THR A 82 20.06 -3.32 14.31
C THR A 82 18.98 -3.15 13.26
N THR A 83 17.99 -2.28 13.50
CA THR A 83 16.83 -2.11 12.62
C THR A 83 16.43 -0.66 12.40
N SER A 84 15.87 -0.37 11.22
CA SER A 84 15.12 0.86 10.96
C SER A 84 13.87 0.51 10.19
N GLN A 85 12.72 1.03 10.61
CA GLN A 85 11.41 0.63 10.08
C GLN A 85 10.37 1.74 10.13
N PHE A 86 9.33 1.60 9.31
CA PHE A 86 8.04 2.26 9.49
C PHE A 86 6.93 1.33 8.99
N THR A 87 5.70 1.60 9.43
CA THR A 87 4.53 0.77 9.10
C THR A 87 3.50 1.60 8.34
N ILE A 88 2.94 1.02 7.30
CA ILE A 88 1.79 1.50 6.53
C ILE A 88 0.61 0.64 6.93
N THR A 89 -0.50 1.28 7.31
CA THR A 89 -1.67 0.58 7.85
C THR A 89 -2.92 0.97 7.08
N ARG A 90 -3.77 -0.02 6.79
CA ARG A 90 -5.11 0.21 6.22
C ARG A 90 -6.11 -0.80 6.77
N ASP A 91 -7.30 -0.30 7.06
CA ASP A 91 -8.43 -1.09 7.53
C ASP A 91 -9.38 -1.45 6.39
N PHE A 92 -9.93 -2.66 6.42
CA PHE A 92 -10.90 -3.18 5.47
C PHE A 92 -12.10 -3.76 6.22
N ALA A 93 -13.19 -3.01 6.30
CA ALA A 93 -14.37 -3.40 7.06
C ALA A 93 -15.40 -4.12 6.18
N ASN A 94 -15.95 -5.23 6.64
CA ASN A 94 -17.03 -5.92 5.94
C ASN A 94 -18.40 -5.47 6.49
N ALA A 95 -19.09 -4.61 5.74
CA ALA A 95 -20.44 -4.17 6.06
C ALA A 95 -21.54 -5.01 5.37
N THR A 96 -21.19 -6.18 4.84
CA THR A 96 -22.10 -7.04 4.05
C THR A 96 -22.60 -8.23 4.86
N ALA A 97 -23.69 -8.87 4.42
CA ALA A 97 -24.30 -9.98 5.14
C ALA A 97 -23.46 -11.27 5.20
N ASN A 98 -22.50 -11.44 4.28
CA ASN A 98 -21.71 -12.66 4.14
C ASN A 98 -20.22 -12.39 4.45
N PRO A 99 -19.48 -13.38 4.96
CA PRO A 99 -18.04 -13.25 5.10
C PRO A 99 -17.36 -13.08 3.73
N ILE A 100 -16.34 -12.26 3.68
CA ILE A 100 -15.49 -12.06 2.49
C ILE A 100 -14.10 -12.61 2.83
N THR A 101 -13.55 -13.46 1.97
CA THR A 101 -12.21 -14.03 2.20
C THR A 101 -11.18 -13.24 1.40
N VAL A 102 -10.16 -12.74 2.09
CA VAL A 102 -8.99 -12.08 1.48
C VAL A 102 -7.90 -13.13 1.29
N ASN A 103 -7.46 -13.32 0.05
CA ASN A 103 -6.41 -14.28 -0.31
C ASN A 103 -5.12 -13.61 -0.80
N GLU A 104 -5.16 -12.34 -1.13
CA GLU A 104 -3.98 -11.59 -1.55
C GLU A 104 -4.04 -10.16 -1.05
N ILE A 105 -2.86 -9.60 -0.80
CA ILE A 105 -2.66 -8.24 -0.31
C ILE A 105 -1.51 -7.64 -1.09
N ALA A 106 -1.64 -6.40 -1.55
CA ALA A 106 -0.59 -5.72 -2.27
C ALA A 106 -0.43 -4.27 -1.83
N LEU A 107 0.77 -3.73 -1.95
CA LEU A 107 1.05 -2.31 -1.77
C LEU A 107 1.26 -1.66 -3.14
N TYR A 108 0.48 -0.63 -3.40
CA TYR A 108 0.55 0.19 -4.59
C TYR A 108 1.02 1.59 -4.24
N VAL A 109 1.94 2.10 -5.04
CA VAL A 109 2.38 3.48 -5.01
C VAL A 109 1.98 4.17 -6.30
N LYS A 110 1.64 5.46 -6.20
CA LYS A 110 1.51 6.30 -7.39
C LYS A 110 2.86 6.93 -7.73
N GLY A 111 3.14 7.08 -9.01
CA GLY A 111 4.29 7.81 -9.56
C GLY A 111 3.87 8.73 -10.69
N PHE A 112 4.68 9.74 -10.99
CA PHE A 112 4.40 10.74 -12.02
C PHE A 112 5.29 10.55 -13.24
N LEU A 113 4.71 10.25 -14.40
CA LEU A 113 5.44 10.09 -15.65
C LEU A 113 5.65 11.46 -16.32
N TYR A 114 6.80 12.08 -16.05
CA TYR A 114 7.11 13.44 -16.50
C TYR A 114 7.33 13.54 -18.03
N GLU A 115 8.07 12.60 -18.60
CA GLU A 115 8.54 12.63 -20.00
C GLU A 115 7.45 12.27 -21.03
N THR A 116 6.53 11.36 -20.67
CA THR A 116 5.59 10.77 -21.64
C THR A 116 4.33 11.62 -21.82
N ASN A 117 3.62 11.91 -20.73
CA ASN A 117 2.31 12.55 -20.79
C ASN A 117 1.95 13.33 -19.51
N LYS A 118 2.91 13.54 -18.59
CA LYS A 118 2.72 14.30 -17.35
C LYS A 118 1.50 13.81 -16.55
N SER A 119 1.33 12.49 -16.45
CA SER A 119 0.19 11.84 -15.80
C SER A 119 0.61 10.98 -14.60
N ILE A 120 -0.35 10.71 -13.72
CA ILE A 120 -0.17 9.80 -12.57
C ILE A 120 -0.40 8.37 -13.03
N TYR A 121 0.49 7.48 -12.60
CA TYR A 121 0.41 6.04 -12.81
C TYR A 121 0.58 5.31 -11.48
N TYR A 122 0.12 4.07 -11.43
CA TYR A 122 0.15 3.23 -10.25
C TYR A 122 1.05 2.04 -10.48
N PHE A 123 1.81 1.68 -9.44
CA PHE A 123 2.81 0.63 -9.48
C PHE A 123 2.64 -0.25 -8.26
N MET A 124 2.47 -1.55 -8.47
CA MET A 124 2.53 -2.52 -7.39
C MET A 124 3.99 -2.72 -6.98
N THR A 125 4.28 -2.61 -5.68
CA THR A 125 5.65 -2.72 -5.16
C THR A 125 5.91 -4.05 -4.45
N ILE A 126 4.84 -4.67 -3.94
CA ILE A 126 4.87 -5.99 -3.30
C ILE A 126 3.45 -6.60 -3.35
N ARG A 127 3.39 -7.91 -3.49
CA ARG A 127 2.16 -8.72 -3.46
C ARG A 127 2.42 -9.97 -2.61
N ASP A 128 1.56 -10.18 -1.63
CA ASP A 128 1.54 -11.36 -0.78
C ASP A 128 0.29 -12.18 -1.08
N VAL A 129 0.43 -13.50 -1.14
CA VAL A 129 -0.68 -14.46 -1.25
C VAL A 129 -0.76 -15.25 0.04
N ILE A 130 -1.96 -15.34 0.59
CA ILE A 130 -2.28 -15.95 1.88
C ILE A 130 -2.99 -17.27 1.61
N ASP A 131 -2.26 -18.37 1.77
CA ASP A 131 -2.85 -19.71 1.67
C ASP A 131 -3.93 -19.90 2.74
N GLY A 132 -5.05 -20.50 2.34
CA GLY A 132 -6.27 -20.60 3.16
C GLY A 132 -7.08 -19.30 3.32
N GLY A 133 -6.50 -18.14 3.04
CA GLY A 133 -7.14 -16.82 3.12
C GLY A 133 -7.51 -16.37 4.54
N ILE A 134 -7.92 -15.12 4.64
CA ILE A 134 -8.42 -14.51 5.88
C ILE A 134 -9.89 -14.16 5.66
N ALA A 135 -10.78 -14.86 6.35
CA ALA A 135 -12.19 -14.50 6.37
C ALA A 135 -12.39 -13.22 7.18
N VAL A 136 -13.11 -12.27 6.61
CA VAL A 136 -13.60 -11.05 7.26
C VAL A 136 -15.11 -11.22 7.42
N PRO A 137 -15.61 -11.66 8.60
CA PRO A 137 -17.05 -11.80 8.84
C PRO A 137 -17.81 -10.46 8.76
N ASN A 138 -19.13 -10.53 8.67
CA ASN A 138 -19.99 -9.34 8.74
C ASN A 138 -19.74 -8.57 10.05
N GLY A 139 -19.52 -7.27 9.93
CA GLY A 139 -19.28 -6.36 11.05
C GLY A 139 -17.83 -6.34 11.54
N GLU A 140 -16.97 -7.18 10.98
CA GLU A 140 -15.55 -7.25 11.34
C GLU A 140 -14.68 -6.41 10.41
N THR A 141 -13.48 -6.10 10.89
CA THR A 141 -12.47 -5.33 10.16
C THR A 141 -11.17 -6.11 10.09
N LEU A 142 -10.63 -6.24 8.88
CA LEU A 142 -9.24 -6.66 8.67
C LEU A 142 -8.33 -5.44 8.69
N THR A 143 -7.43 -5.36 9.66
CA THR A 143 -6.36 -4.34 9.67
C THR A 143 -5.10 -4.94 9.07
N VAL A 144 -4.64 -4.36 7.96
CA VAL A 144 -3.40 -4.78 7.30
C VAL A 144 -2.27 -3.82 7.65
N ASN A 145 -1.11 -4.37 7.98
CA ASN A 145 0.11 -3.63 8.28
C ASN A 145 1.23 -4.09 7.35
N TYR A 146 1.65 -3.22 6.42
CA TYR A 146 2.88 -3.41 5.67
C TYR A 146 4.03 -2.68 6.34
N ARG A 147 5.11 -3.39 6.62
CA ARG A 147 6.28 -2.82 7.27
C ARG A 147 7.47 -2.87 6.34
N GLN A 148 8.00 -1.68 6.03
CA GLN A 148 9.30 -1.57 5.39
C GLN A 148 10.35 -1.54 6.50
N GLN A 149 11.27 -2.51 6.50
CA GLN A 149 12.30 -2.66 7.52
C GLN A 149 13.65 -2.96 6.87
N ALA A 150 14.67 -2.23 7.29
CA ALA A 150 16.07 -2.58 7.08
C ALA A 150 16.60 -3.27 8.34
N VAL A 151 17.41 -4.31 8.16
CA VAL A 151 18.13 -5.02 9.23
C VAL A 151 19.61 -5.00 8.87
N THR A 152 20.46 -4.80 9.88
CA THR A 152 21.92 -4.76 9.77
C THR A 152 22.56 -6.02 10.34
#